data_AF-A0A2W2CZC5-F1
#
_entry.id   AF-A0A2W2CZC5-F1
#
_cell.length_a   1.000
_cell.length_b   1.000
_cell.length_c   1.000
_cell.angle_alpha   90.00
_cell.angle_beta   90.00
_cell.angle_gamma   90.00
#
_symmetry.space_group_name_H-M   'P 1'
#
loop_
_entity.id
_entity.type
_entity.pdbx_description
1 polymer ?
#
loop_
_entity_poly.entity_id
_entity_poly.type
_entity_poly.pdbx_seq_one_letter_code
_entity_poly.pdbx_strand_id
1 'polypeptide(L)'
;MLLRERDRPGGLAPALIEQTVRMALDHGYHVILEGLMHTARYRQLLTFLHHAHRGRTLFVYLDVSLPETLRRHQMRPQATEFTADNMRDWYAPHDVLGHNGEVVLPETTSMEKAILHIATTAKLPLIGRDDDPPPATP
;
A
#
# COMPACT_ATOMS: atom_id res chain seq x y z
N MET A 1 12.67 6.76 -8.50
CA MET A 1 11.39 7.50 -8.34
C MET A 1 10.95 7.97 -9.72
N LEU A 2 9.78 7.53 -10.21
CA LEU A 2 9.30 7.84 -11.57
C LEU A 2 8.59 9.21 -11.64
N LEU A 3 7.95 9.64 -10.55
CA LEU A 3 7.27 10.93 -10.44
C LEU A 3 7.61 11.57 -9.09
N ARG A 4 8.18 12.77 -9.11
CA ARG A 4 8.53 13.55 -7.90
C ARG A 4 7.53 14.69 -7.71
N GLU A 5 6.30 14.34 -7.38
CA GLU A 5 5.20 15.29 -7.12
C GLU A 5 4.81 15.25 -5.65
N ARG A 6 4.38 16.40 -5.10
CA ARG A 6 3.74 16.43 -3.78
C ARG A 6 2.33 15.89 -3.90
N ASP A 7 1.95 15.02 -2.98
CA ASP A 7 0.64 14.42 -2.96
C ASP A 7 -0.44 15.48 -2.63
N ARG A 8 -1.23 15.87 -3.64
CA ARG A 8 -2.22 16.95 -3.59
C ARG A 8 -3.50 16.55 -4.35
N PRO A 9 -4.68 17.08 -3.98
CA PRO A 9 -5.89 16.86 -4.76
C PRO A 9 -5.69 17.33 -6.21
N GLY A 10 -6.06 16.50 -7.18
CA GLY A 10 -5.88 16.78 -8.61
C GLY A 10 -4.46 16.56 -9.16
N GLY A 11 -3.53 16.01 -8.36
CA GLY A 11 -2.20 15.63 -8.84
C GLY A 11 -2.19 14.43 -9.80
N LEU A 12 -1.07 14.16 -10.44
CA LEU A 12 -0.93 13.07 -11.43
C LEU A 12 -0.68 11.69 -10.80
N ALA A 13 -0.30 11.64 -9.52
CA ALA A 13 0.04 10.40 -8.84
C ALA A 13 -1.06 9.32 -8.93
N PRO A 14 -2.37 9.60 -8.70
CA PRO A 14 -3.42 8.60 -8.85
C PRO A 14 -3.49 7.98 -10.25
N ALA A 15 -3.38 8.80 -11.30
CA ALA A 15 -3.45 8.33 -12.69
C ALA A 15 -2.23 7.46 -13.06
N LEU A 16 -1.04 7.85 -12.59
CA LEU A 16 0.18 7.06 -12.80
C LEU A 16 0.08 5.70 -12.10
N ILE A 17 -0.37 5.69 -10.84
CA ILE A 17 -0.60 4.45 -10.08
C ILE A 17 -1.59 3.57 -10.81
N GLU A 18 -2.72 4.12 -11.28
CA GLU A 18 -3.72 3.35 -12.02
C GLU A 18 -3.10 2.64 -13.23
N GLN A 19 -2.38 3.39 -14.07
CA GLN A 19 -1.80 2.88 -15.30
C GLN A 19 -0.74 1.81 -15.03
N THR A 20 0.13 2.01 -14.05
CA THR A 20 1.18 1.04 -13.68
C THR A 20 0.58 -0.24 -13.12
N VAL A 21 -0.39 -0.13 -12.20
CA VAL A 21 -1.05 -1.29 -11.60
C VAL A 21 -1.79 -2.10 -12.67
N ARG A 22 -2.60 -1.44 -13.51
CA ARG A 22 -3.34 -2.12 -14.58
C ARG A 22 -2.41 -2.78 -15.58
N MET A 23 -1.36 -2.10 -16.02
CA MET A 23 -0.38 -2.67 -16.94
C MET A 23 0.24 -3.96 -16.38
N ALA A 24 0.67 -3.96 -15.12
CA ALA A 24 1.25 -5.15 -14.51
C ALA A 24 0.23 -6.30 -14.38
N LEU A 25 -0.99 -6.00 -13.92
CA LEU A 25 -2.05 -6.99 -13.78
C LEU A 25 -2.48 -7.58 -15.13
N ASP A 26 -2.59 -6.75 -16.17
CA ASP A 26 -2.96 -7.17 -17.53
C ASP A 26 -1.89 -8.09 -18.17
N HIS A 27 -0.64 -8.03 -17.69
CA HIS A 27 0.46 -8.92 -18.10
C HIS A 27 0.67 -10.09 -17.12
N GLY A 28 -0.28 -10.35 -16.22
CA GLY A 28 -0.26 -11.52 -15.35
C GLY A 28 0.62 -11.41 -14.10
N TYR A 29 1.13 -10.23 -13.78
CA TYR A 29 1.90 -10.03 -12.55
C TYR A 29 1.00 -9.93 -11.31
N HIS A 30 1.51 -10.39 -10.17
CA HIS A 30 0.99 -9.99 -8.87
C HIS A 30 1.51 -8.60 -8.51
N VAL A 31 0.63 -7.74 -7.99
CA VAL A 31 0.97 -6.34 -7.66
C VAL A 31 0.79 -6.11 -6.17
N ILE A 32 1.82 -5.53 -5.55
CA ILE A 32 1.74 -4.91 -4.22
C ILE A 32 1.77 -3.40 -4.45
N LEU A 33 0.65 -2.73 -4.16
CA LEU A 33 0.58 -1.28 -4.13
C LEU A 33 0.69 -0.82 -2.67
N GLU A 34 1.76 -0.11 -2.33
CA GLU A 34 2.06 0.34 -0.98
C GLU A 34 2.33 1.85 -0.90
N GLY A 35 2.02 2.44 0.25
CA GLY A 35 2.27 3.85 0.54
C GLY A 35 1.26 4.44 1.53
N LEU A 36 1.39 5.74 1.82
CA LEU A 36 0.42 6.51 2.61
C LEU A 36 -0.80 6.88 1.75
N MET A 37 -1.64 5.88 1.47
CA MET A 37 -2.78 5.98 0.55
C MET A 37 -4.01 6.62 1.23
N HIS A 38 -3.91 7.90 1.59
CA HIS A 38 -4.98 8.62 2.28
C HIS A 38 -6.35 8.41 1.63
N THR A 39 -7.33 7.90 2.38
CA THR A 39 -8.61 7.47 1.79
C THR A 39 -9.36 8.61 1.15
N ALA A 40 -9.28 9.81 1.72
CA ALA A 40 -9.86 11.04 1.15
C ALA A 40 -9.39 11.33 -0.28
N ARG A 41 -8.20 10.85 -0.67
CA ARG A 41 -7.61 11.05 -2.00
C ARG A 41 -7.66 9.80 -2.86
N TYR A 42 -7.34 8.64 -2.28
CA TYR A 42 -7.10 7.41 -3.02
C TYR A 42 -8.29 6.44 -3.01
N ARG A 43 -9.34 6.65 -2.20
CA ARG A 43 -10.47 5.71 -2.13
C ARG A 43 -11.07 5.43 -3.51
N GLN A 44 -11.35 6.47 -4.30
CA GLN A 44 -11.94 6.29 -5.62
C GLN A 44 -11.05 5.45 -6.54
N LEU A 45 -9.75 5.71 -6.56
CA LEU A 45 -8.79 4.93 -7.35
C LEU A 45 -8.72 3.48 -6.89
N LEU A 46 -8.56 3.24 -5.59
CA LEU A 46 -8.43 1.90 -5.02
C LEU A 46 -9.69 1.07 -5.27
N THR A 47 -10.87 1.67 -5.08
CA THR A 47 -12.16 1.03 -5.39
C THR A 47 -12.29 0.74 -6.90
N PHE A 48 -11.88 1.66 -7.76
CA PHE A 48 -11.86 1.43 -9.21
C PHE A 48 -10.95 0.26 -9.60
N LEU A 49 -9.70 0.24 -9.12
CA LEU A 49 -8.75 -0.84 -9.38
C LEU A 49 -9.28 -2.19 -8.89
N HIS A 50 -9.89 -2.23 -7.71
CA HIS A 50 -10.54 -3.44 -7.20
C HIS A 50 -11.65 -3.94 -8.13
N HIS A 51 -12.54 -3.06 -8.60
CA HIS A 51 -13.62 -3.47 -9.51
C HIS A 51 -13.14 -3.85 -10.91
N ALA A 52 -12.07 -3.21 -11.41
CA ALA A 52 -11.50 -3.50 -12.70
C ALA A 52 -10.67 -4.79 -12.70
N HIS A 53 -10.13 -5.19 -11.55
CA HIS A 53 -9.30 -6.39 -11.43
C HIS A 53 -10.16 -7.66 -11.47
N ARG A 54 -9.83 -8.57 -12.39
CA ARG A 54 -10.54 -9.86 -12.56
C ARG A 54 -10.12 -10.91 -11.53
N GLY A 55 -8.99 -10.70 -10.86
CA GLY A 55 -8.45 -11.60 -9.86
C GLY A 55 -8.85 -11.22 -8.43
N ARG A 56 -8.04 -11.67 -7.46
CA ARG A 56 -8.25 -11.35 -6.04
C ARG A 56 -7.55 -10.05 -5.69
N THR A 57 -8.24 -9.18 -4.97
CA THR A 57 -7.67 -7.97 -4.39
C THR A 57 -7.87 -8.00 -2.88
N LEU A 58 -6.81 -7.67 -2.14
CA LEU A 58 -6.81 -7.60 -0.69
C LEU A 58 -6.35 -6.19 -0.27
N PHE A 59 -7.14 -5.54 0.58
CA PHE A 59 -6.73 -4.31 1.24
C PHE A 59 -6.20 -4.62 2.63
N VAL A 60 -5.05 -4.05 2.95
CA VAL A 60 -4.37 -4.23 4.24
C VAL A 60 -4.02 -2.86 4.79
N TYR A 61 -4.55 -2.53 5.97
CA TYR A 61 -4.22 -1.33 6.71
C TYR A 61 -3.31 -1.69 7.89
N LEU A 62 -2.16 -1.05 7.99
CA LEU A 62 -1.29 -1.14 9.16
C LEU A 62 -1.71 -0.07 10.16
N ASP A 63 -2.39 -0.47 11.22
CA ASP A 63 -2.86 0.45 12.27
C ASP A 63 -1.71 0.76 13.22
N VAL A 64 -0.93 1.78 12.82
CA VAL A 64 0.23 2.27 13.56
C VAL A 64 -0.09 3.61 14.19
N SER A 65 0.16 3.69 15.50
CA SER A 65 -0.06 4.90 16.27
C SER A 65 0.93 6.00 15.85
N LEU A 66 0.52 7.26 16.00
CA LEU A 66 1.43 8.40 15.78
C LEU A 66 2.71 8.30 16.64
N PRO A 67 2.66 7.98 17.95
CA PRO A 67 3.86 7.80 18.76
C PRO A 67 4.82 6.75 18.19
N GLU A 68 4.31 5.60 17.76
CA GLU A 68 5.15 4.55 17.17
C GLU A 68 5.72 4.99 15.82
N THR A 69 4.94 5.70 15.01
CA THR A 69 5.38 6.27 13.73
C THR A 69 6.52 7.26 13.93
N LEU A 70 6.40 8.16 14.91
CA LEU A 70 7.44 9.12 15.29
C LEU A 70 8.70 8.42 15.81
N ARG A 71 8.55 7.41 16.68
CA ARG A 71 9.68 6.63 17.21
C ARG A 71 10.44 5.92 16.09
N ARG A 72 9.74 5.31 15.13
CA ARG A 72 10.35 4.64 13.96
C ARG A 72 11.03 5.65 13.02
N HIS A 73 10.44 6.82 12.82
CA HIS A 73 11.01 7.87 11.96
C HIS A 73 12.35 8.40 12.46
N GLN A 74 12.49 8.59 13.78
CA GLN A 74 13.75 9.04 14.40
C GLN A 74 14.94 8.10 14.11
N MET A 75 14.67 6.83 13.82
CA MET A 75 15.72 5.84 13.51
C MET A 75 16.06 5.78 12.01
N ARG A 76 15.37 6.54 11.14
CA ARG A 76 15.57 6.51 9.69
C ARG A 76 16.52 7.63 9.23
N PRO A 77 17.29 7.43 8.13
CA PRO A 77 18.10 8.48 7.53
C PRO A 77 17.32 9.76 7.17
N GLN A 78 16.03 9.61 6.86
CA GLN A 78 15.12 10.72 6.51
C GLN A 78 14.60 11.49 7.74
N ALA A 79 15.07 11.19 8.95
CA ALA A 79 14.66 11.88 10.18
C ALA A 79 14.81 13.41 10.09
N THR A 80 15.72 13.90 9.25
CA THR A 80 16.01 15.31 9.02
C THR A 80 15.16 15.96 7.93
N GLU A 81 14.39 15.18 7.16
CA GLU A 81 13.61 15.70 6.03
C GLU A 81 12.29 16.36 6.45
N PHE A 82 11.71 15.93 7.58
CA PHE A 82 10.45 16.48 8.09
C PHE A 82 10.33 16.30 9.61
N THR A 83 9.67 17.26 10.25
CA THR A 83 9.55 17.38 11.71
C THR A 83 8.39 16.53 12.25
N ALA A 84 8.34 16.36 13.57
CA ALA A 84 7.21 15.74 14.24
C ALA A 84 5.89 16.50 13.99
N ASP A 85 5.94 17.83 13.87
CA ASP A 85 4.75 18.65 13.57
C ASP A 85 4.24 18.39 12.15
N ASN A 86 5.13 18.32 11.17
CA ASN A 86 4.75 17.92 9.80
C ASN A 86 4.05 16.55 9.81
N MET A 87 4.59 15.58 10.55
CA MET A 87 4.00 14.24 10.64
C MET A 87 2.64 14.26 11.33
N ARG A 88 2.43 15.10 12.35
CA ARG A 88 1.12 15.29 12.99
C ARG A 88 0.08 15.82 12.02
N ASP A 89 0.45 16.78 11.18
CA ASP A 89 -0.44 17.38 10.18
C ASP A 89 -0.84 16.38 9.09
N TRP A 90 0.03 15.42 8.78
CA TRP A 90 -0.23 14.38 7.77
C TRP A 90 -0.87 13.13 8.36
N TYR A 91 -0.81 12.92 9.67
CA TYR A 91 -1.30 11.70 10.30
C TYR A 91 -2.82 11.65 10.29
N ALA A 92 -3.37 10.64 9.61
CA ALA A 92 -4.79 10.32 9.62
C ALA A 92 -5.02 9.08 10.51
N PRO A 93 -5.57 9.24 11.73
CA PRO A 93 -5.80 8.12 12.63
C PRO A 93 -6.86 7.18 12.05
N HIS A 94 -6.56 5.88 11.99
CA HIS A 94 -7.50 4.84 11.60
C HIS A 94 -8.16 5.10 10.22
N ASP A 95 -7.34 5.51 9.24
CA ASP A 95 -7.75 5.85 7.86
C ASP A 95 -8.01 4.59 7.01
N VAL A 96 -8.91 3.73 7.48
CA VAL A 96 -9.32 2.50 6.81
C VAL A 96 -10.20 2.78 5.59
N LEU A 97 -10.05 1.99 4.53
CA LEU A 97 -10.83 2.15 3.30
C LEU A 97 -12.33 1.90 3.53
N GLY A 98 -12.68 1.06 4.51
CA GLY A 98 -14.05 0.62 4.79
C GLY A 98 -14.53 -0.44 3.81
N HIS A 99 -13.62 -1.15 3.15
CA HIS A 99 -13.96 -2.20 2.21
C HIS A 99 -14.29 -3.50 2.95
N ASN A 100 -15.28 -4.25 2.45
CA ASN A 100 -15.63 -5.55 3.04
C ASN A 100 -14.45 -6.52 2.93
N GLY A 101 -13.96 -7.02 4.06
CA GLY A 101 -12.79 -7.90 4.10
C GLY A 101 -11.44 -7.17 4.07
N GLU A 102 -11.43 -5.85 4.26
CA GLU A 102 -10.21 -5.12 4.60
C GLU A 102 -9.58 -5.68 5.89
N VAL A 103 -8.29 -5.98 5.83
CA VAL A 103 -7.53 -6.52 6.96
C VAL A 103 -6.82 -5.39 7.69
N VAL A 104 -7.16 -5.20 8.96
CA VAL A 104 -6.47 -4.26 9.84
C VAL A 104 -5.46 -5.01 10.68
N LEU A 105 -4.17 -4.69 10.50
CA LEU A 105 -3.08 -5.27 11.29
C LEU A 105 -2.62 -4.26 12.35
N PRO A 106 -2.70 -4.60 13.65
CA PRO A 106 -2.22 -3.71 14.70
C PRO A 106 -0.68 -3.58 14.66
N GLU A 107 -0.15 -2.46 15.14
CA GLU A 107 1.30 -2.18 15.20
C GLU A 107 2.14 -3.23 15.95
N THR A 108 1.52 -4.02 16.82
CA THR A 108 2.13 -5.12 17.57
C THR A 108 2.31 -6.39 16.75
N THR A 109 1.77 -6.43 15.52
CA THR A 109 1.95 -7.54 14.59
C THR A 109 3.40 -7.63 14.15
N SER A 110 4.05 -8.77 14.38
CA SER A 110 5.40 -8.99 13.87
C SER A 110 5.40 -9.11 12.35
N MET A 111 6.54 -8.81 11.71
CA MET A 111 6.70 -8.92 10.26
C MET A 111 6.33 -10.32 9.75
N GLU A 112 6.80 -11.39 10.41
CA GLU A 112 6.50 -12.78 10.04
C GLU A 112 5.00 -13.08 10.09
N LYS A 113 4.31 -12.60 11.14
CA LYS A 113 2.85 -12.76 11.28
C LYS A 113 2.10 -11.97 10.21
N ALA A 114 2.54 -10.76 9.90
CA ALA A 114 1.97 -9.94 8.85
C ALA A 114 2.11 -10.62 7.49
N ILE A 115 3.30 -11.08 7.14
CA ILE A 115 3.58 -11.80 5.88
C ILE A 115 2.69 -13.04 5.78
N LEU A 116 2.67 -13.88 6.82
CA LEU A 116 1.87 -15.11 6.81
C LEU A 116 0.37 -14.83 6.65
N HIS A 117 -0.15 -13.84 7.38
CA HIS A 117 -1.55 -13.45 7.30
C HIS A 117 -1.88 -12.94 5.88
N ILE A 118 -1.12 -11.98 5.36
CA ILE A 118 -1.34 -11.39 4.04
C ILE A 118 -1.31 -12.48 2.96
N ALA A 119 -0.28 -13.33 2.96
CA ALA A 119 -0.13 -14.39 1.95
C ALA A 119 -1.28 -15.41 2.02
N THR A 120 -1.66 -15.82 3.23
CA THR A 120 -2.76 -16.77 3.44
C THR A 120 -4.10 -16.18 2.96
N THR A 121 -4.40 -14.94 3.31
CA THR A 121 -5.65 -14.27 2.91
C THR A 121 -5.69 -13.98 1.41
N ALA A 122 -4.56 -13.57 0.83
CA ALA A 122 -4.43 -13.35 -0.60
C ALA A 122 -4.42 -14.67 -1.41
N LYS A 123 -4.17 -15.82 -0.75
CA LYS A 123 -3.89 -17.13 -1.36
C LYS A 123 -2.64 -17.10 -2.24
N LEU A 124 -1.63 -16.33 -1.84
CA LEU A 124 -0.35 -16.25 -2.50
C LEU A 124 0.58 -17.33 -1.94
N PRO A 125 1.21 -18.15 -2.79
CA PRO A 125 2.19 -19.12 -2.33
C PRO A 125 3.49 -18.39 -1.95
N LEU A 126 3.99 -18.60 -0.73
CA LEU A 126 5.26 -18.04 -0.25
C LEU A 126 6.47 -18.86 -0.75
N ILE A 127 6.49 -19.18 -2.05
CA ILE A 127 7.49 -20.06 -2.66
C ILE A 127 8.24 -19.44 -3.83
N GLY A 128 7.81 -18.24 -4.28
CA GLY A 128 8.40 -17.56 -5.42
C GLY A 128 9.84 -17.10 -5.15
N ARG A 129 10.65 -17.06 -6.20
CA ARG A 129 12.05 -16.62 -6.19
C ARG A 129 12.24 -15.49 -7.20
N ASP A 130 13.22 -14.63 -6.96
CA ASP A 130 13.53 -13.51 -7.85
C ASP A 130 13.92 -13.96 -9.28
N ASP A 131 14.38 -15.20 -9.42
CA ASP A 131 14.78 -15.80 -10.71
C ASP A 131 13.63 -16.53 -11.44
N ASP A 132 12.39 -16.49 -10.92
CA ASP A 132 11.24 -17.09 -11.59
C ASP A 132 11.00 -16.41 -12.95
N PRO A 133 10.66 -17.18 -14.02
CA PRO A 133 10.40 -16.58 -15.32
C PRO A 133 9.21 -15.61 -15.23
N PRO A 134 9.19 -14.55 -16.05
CA PRO A 134 8.05 -13.65 -16.09
C PRO A 134 6.76 -14.45 -16.40
N PRO A 135 5.61 -14.01 -15.86
CA PRO A 135 4.34 -14.65 -16.15
C PRO A 135 4.15 -14.77 -17.67
N ALA A 136 3.70 -15.94 -18.11
CA ALA A 136 3.37 -16.13 -19.52
C ALA A 136 2.28 -15.12 -19.90
N THR A 137 2.52 -14.35 -20.97
CA THR A 137 1.53 -13.43 -21.51
C THR A 137 0.27 -14.24 -21.88
N PRO A 138 -0.93 -13.83 -21.42
CA PRO A 138 -2.17 -14.52 -21.76
C PRO A 138 -2.47 -14.52 -23.26
#